data_AF-A0A5B6TV47-F1
#
_entry.id   AF-A0A5B6TV47-F1
#
_cell.length_a   1.000
_cell.length_b   1.000
_cell.length_c   1.000
_cell.angle_alpha   90.00
_cell.angle_beta   90.00
_cell.angle_gamma   90.00
#
_symmetry.space_group_name_H-M   'P 1'
#
loop_
_entity.id
_entity.type
_entity.pdbx_description
1 polymer ?
#
loop_
_entity_poly.entity_id
_entity_poly.type
_entity_poly.pdbx_seq_one_letter_code
_entity_poly.pdbx_strand_id
1 'polypeptide(L)'
;MRCPAIDQIRQLAAAGLIVLFLSGCQTAATDGLVASDAPPDVSGPAASAIAGDMVSRLAEQIGPGKVTIALKVDASPFGQALEGALKGWGYAVVTDQKTDAGKTVIPLAYGVLAFDGQVLARLSTSKVELGRAYTVTAGGATPASALSVLKRG
;
A
#
# COMPACT_ATOMS: atom_id res chain seq x y z
N MET A 1 -9.36 -38.37 44.14
CA MET A 1 -7.95 -37.96 44.01
C MET A 1 -7.72 -37.56 42.56
N ARG A 2 -7.64 -36.25 42.26
CA ARG A 2 -7.28 -35.79 40.91
C ARG A 2 -5.75 -35.76 40.84
N CYS A 3 -5.19 -36.44 39.84
CA CYS A 3 -3.75 -36.56 39.69
C CYS A 3 -3.19 -35.22 39.18
N PRO A 4 -2.31 -34.53 39.92
CA PRO A 4 -1.89 -33.16 39.63
C PRO A 4 -1.22 -33.01 38.25
N ALA A 5 -0.61 -34.09 37.74
CA ALA A 5 0.00 -34.13 36.42
C ALA A 5 -1.02 -33.95 35.27
N ILE A 6 -2.27 -34.39 35.44
CA ILE A 6 -3.30 -34.31 34.38
C ILE A 6 -3.85 -32.89 34.26
N ASP A 7 -4.01 -32.17 35.38
CA ASP A 7 -4.42 -30.76 35.37
C ASP A 7 -3.32 -29.86 34.78
N GLN A 8 -2.04 -30.14 35.06
CA GLN A 8 -0.93 -29.39 34.47
C GLN A 8 -0.83 -29.56 32.95
N ILE A 9 -1.02 -30.80 32.44
CA ILE A 9 -1.02 -31.06 31.00
C ILE A 9 -2.21 -30.35 30.32
N ARG A 10 -3.39 -30.34 30.97
CA ARG A 10 -4.59 -29.65 30.46
C ARG A 10 -4.43 -28.13 30.42
N GLN A 11 -3.79 -27.56 31.44
CA GLN A 11 -3.47 -26.13 31.49
C GLN A 11 -2.44 -25.73 30.42
N LEU A 12 -1.40 -26.55 30.21
CA LEU A 12 -0.40 -26.31 29.17
C LEU A 12 -1.00 -26.43 27.77
N ALA A 13 -1.88 -27.40 27.53
CA ALA A 13 -2.59 -27.55 26.25
C ALA A 13 -3.53 -26.37 25.98
N ALA A 14 -4.27 -25.91 26.99
CA ALA A 14 -5.14 -24.74 26.87
C ALA A 14 -4.33 -23.46 26.59
N ALA A 15 -3.20 -23.27 27.27
CA ALA A 15 -2.30 -22.15 27.03
C ALA A 15 -1.72 -22.19 25.60
N GLY A 16 -1.30 -23.37 25.12
CA GLY A 16 -0.81 -23.55 23.75
C GLY A 16 -1.86 -23.22 22.69
N LEU A 17 -3.12 -23.62 22.92
CA LEU A 17 -4.24 -23.30 22.01
C LEU A 17 -4.49 -21.79 21.94
N ILE A 18 -4.43 -21.09 23.07
CA ILE A 18 -4.62 -19.63 23.12
C ILE A 18 -3.51 -18.89 22.35
N VAL A 19 -2.25 -19.36 22.46
CA VAL A 19 -1.13 -18.79 21.68
C VAL A 19 -1.30 -19.01 20.18
N LEU A 20 -1.85 -20.15 19.77
CA LEU A 20 -2.16 -20.43 18.35
C LEU A 20 -3.28 -19.51 17.81
N PHE A 21 -4.29 -19.19 18.61
CA PHE A 21 -5.34 -18.23 18.24
C PHE A 21 -4.84 -16.77 18.26
N LEU A 22 -3.75 -16.47 18.96
CA LEU A 22 -3.09 -15.17 18.99
C LEU A 22 -2.09 -14.97 17.86
N SER A 23 -2.04 -15.85 16.85
CA SER A 23 -1.34 -15.57 15.60
C SER A 23 -2.07 -14.43 14.87
N GLY A 24 -1.80 -13.20 15.30
CA GLY A 24 -2.29 -12.00 14.63
C GLY A 24 -1.73 -11.91 13.22
N CYS A 25 -2.38 -11.10 12.38
CA CYS A 25 -1.86 -10.73 11.06
C CYS A 25 -0.50 -10.03 11.23
N GLN A 26 0.59 -10.80 11.22
CA GLN A 26 1.92 -10.22 11.05
C GLN A 26 1.95 -9.63 9.65
N THR A 27 1.90 -8.30 9.54
CA THR A 27 2.48 -7.62 8.40
C THR A 27 3.94 -8.01 8.41
N ALA A 28 4.37 -8.84 7.45
CA ALA A 28 5.78 -9.12 7.24
C ALA A 28 6.46 -7.75 7.12
N ALA A 29 7.22 -7.36 8.15
CA ALA A 29 8.07 -6.19 8.13
C ALA A 29 9.22 -6.52 7.19
N THR A 30 8.95 -6.50 5.89
CA THR A 30 10.00 -6.42 4.90
C THR A 30 10.54 -5.00 5.02
N ASP A 31 11.82 -4.85 5.37
CA ASP A 31 12.56 -3.59 5.24
C ASP A 31 12.64 -3.07 3.79
N GLY A 32 11.91 -3.69 2.86
CA GLY A 32 11.70 -3.28 1.48
C GLY A 32 10.25 -2.92 1.20
N LEU A 33 10.07 -2.14 0.13
CA LEU A 33 8.73 -1.84 -0.41
C LEU A 33 8.00 -3.14 -0.76
N VAL A 34 6.75 -3.26 -0.30
CA VAL A 34 5.85 -4.34 -0.72
C VAL A 34 5.66 -4.26 -2.23
N ALA A 35 5.59 -5.40 -2.92
CA ALA A 35 5.38 -5.44 -4.36
C ALA A 35 4.10 -4.70 -4.76
N SER A 36 4.16 -3.99 -5.90
CA SER A 36 2.99 -3.37 -6.51
C SER A 36 1.98 -4.43 -6.93
N ASP A 37 0.73 -4.28 -6.50
CA ASP A 37 -0.38 -5.16 -6.87
C ASP A 37 -1.69 -4.36 -6.90
N ALA A 38 -2.48 -4.57 -7.97
CA ALA A 38 -3.82 -4.04 -8.09
C ALA A 38 -4.75 -5.06 -8.79
N PRO A 39 -5.91 -5.39 -8.20
CA PRO A 39 -6.90 -6.25 -8.83
C PRO A 39 -7.36 -5.67 -10.18
N PRO A 40 -7.59 -6.53 -11.19
CA PRO A 40 -8.04 -6.09 -12.51
C PRO A 40 -9.45 -5.46 -12.51
N ASP A 41 -10.20 -5.60 -11.43
CA ASP A 41 -11.60 -5.18 -11.32
C ASP A 41 -11.79 -3.66 -11.08
N VAL A 42 -10.71 -2.88 -10.96
CA VAL A 42 -10.81 -1.42 -10.85
C VAL A 42 -10.95 -0.81 -12.25
N SER A 43 -12.09 -0.18 -12.52
CA SER A 43 -12.35 0.47 -13.82
C SER A 43 -11.33 1.58 -14.11
N GLY A 44 -11.03 1.82 -15.39
CA GLY A 44 -10.07 2.87 -15.80
C GLY A 44 -10.37 4.27 -15.24
N PRO A 45 -11.63 4.76 -15.26
CA PRO A 45 -11.99 6.04 -14.64
C PRO A 45 -11.76 6.05 -13.13
N ALA A 46 -12.09 4.97 -12.41
CA ALA A 46 -11.85 4.86 -10.98
C ALA A 46 -10.35 4.84 -10.68
N ALA A 47 -9.57 4.05 -11.42
CA ALA A 47 -8.12 4.00 -11.31
C ALA A 47 -7.49 5.39 -11.49
N SER A 48 -7.91 6.14 -12.50
CA SER A 48 -7.42 7.49 -12.79
C SER A 48 -7.75 8.49 -11.68
N ALA A 49 -8.99 8.45 -11.16
CA ALA A 49 -9.42 9.32 -10.07
C ALA A 49 -8.64 9.05 -8.77
N ILE A 50 -8.45 7.76 -8.43
CA ILE A 50 -7.69 7.34 -7.24
C ILE A 50 -6.22 7.74 -7.38
N ALA A 51 -5.61 7.44 -8.53
CA ALA A 51 -4.21 7.76 -8.81
C ALA A 51 -3.94 9.27 -8.71
N GLY A 52 -4.82 10.10 -9.31
CA GLY A 52 -4.71 11.55 -9.25
C GLY A 52 -4.79 12.10 -7.83
N ASP A 53 -5.77 11.66 -7.03
CA ASP A 53 -5.87 12.08 -5.62
C ASP A 53 -4.63 11.63 -4.83
N MET A 54 -4.24 10.35 -4.90
CA MET A 54 -3.10 9.84 -4.13
C MET A 54 -1.78 10.52 -4.49
N VAL A 55 -1.53 10.84 -5.77
CA VAL A 55 -0.33 11.58 -6.19
C VAL A 55 -0.34 13.02 -5.68
N SER A 56 -1.50 13.68 -5.67
CA SER A 56 -1.60 15.03 -5.08
C SER A 56 -1.20 15.02 -3.60
N ARG A 57 -1.62 14.00 -2.84
CA ARG A 57 -1.26 13.81 -1.44
C ARG A 57 0.20 13.42 -1.26
N LEU A 58 0.76 12.64 -2.17
CA LEU A 58 2.18 12.32 -2.18
C LEU A 58 3.02 13.57 -2.34
N ALA A 59 2.65 14.46 -3.26
CA ALA A 59 3.39 15.68 -3.50
C ALA A 59 3.36 16.66 -2.33
N GLU A 60 2.29 16.65 -1.54
CA GLU A 60 2.25 17.38 -0.26
C GLU A 60 3.28 16.84 0.75
N GLN A 61 3.66 15.55 0.66
CA GLN A 61 4.63 14.94 1.58
C GLN A 61 6.08 15.05 1.11
N ILE A 62 6.35 14.88 -0.19
CA ILE A 62 7.72 14.80 -0.73
C ILE A 62 8.11 15.99 -1.61
N GLY A 63 7.20 16.94 -1.82
CA GLY A 63 7.38 18.11 -2.67
C GLY A 63 7.11 17.81 -4.16
N PRO A 64 6.57 18.77 -4.93
CA PRO A 64 6.23 18.55 -6.34
C PRO A 64 7.47 18.50 -7.24
N GLY A 65 7.57 17.49 -8.11
CA GLY A 65 8.45 17.48 -9.30
C GLY A 65 9.97 17.60 -9.08
N LYS A 66 10.46 17.60 -7.84
CA LYS A 66 11.90 17.80 -7.54
C LYS A 66 12.74 16.52 -7.59
N VAL A 67 12.09 15.37 -7.66
CA VAL A 67 12.73 14.05 -7.49
C VAL A 67 12.28 13.09 -8.58
N THR A 68 13.12 12.11 -8.88
CA THR A 68 12.75 11.01 -9.78
C THR A 68 12.06 9.92 -8.97
N ILE A 69 10.92 9.44 -9.45
CA ILE A 69 10.19 8.31 -8.87
C ILE A 69 10.57 7.03 -9.63
N ALA A 70 11.08 6.03 -8.92
CA ALA A 70 11.22 4.70 -9.47
C ALA A 70 9.92 3.93 -9.19
N LEU A 71 9.19 3.61 -10.24
CA LEU A 71 7.90 2.92 -10.16
C LEU A 71 8.02 1.55 -10.82
N LYS A 72 7.73 0.50 -10.07
CA LYS A 72 7.50 -0.83 -10.66
C LYS A 72 6.03 -0.92 -11.04
N VAL A 73 5.75 -0.71 -12.32
CA VAL A 73 4.41 -0.77 -12.89
C VAL A 73 4.05 -2.23 -13.12
N ASP A 74 2.89 -2.65 -12.64
CA ASP A 74 2.27 -3.92 -13.04
C ASP A 74 1.41 -3.73 -14.30
N ALA A 75 0.84 -4.81 -14.84
CA ALA A 75 -0.03 -4.74 -16.01
C ALA A 75 -1.44 -4.17 -15.70
N SER A 76 -1.69 -3.64 -14.50
CA SER A 76 -3.02 -3.17 -14.12
C SER A 76 -3.34 -1.79 -14.71
N PRO A 77 -4.64 -1.49 -14.91
CA PRO A 77 -5.08 -0.13 -15.25
C PRO A 77 -4.64 0.92 -14.22
N PHE A 78 -4.52 0.52 -12.95
CA PHE A 78 -4.07 1.41 -11.89
C PHE A 78 -2.58 1.77 -12.00
N GLY A 79 -1.72 0.81 -12.31
CA GLY A 79 -0.28 1.06 -12.49
C GLY A 79 -0.02 2.09 -13.59
N GLN A 80 -0.70 1.95 -14.73
CA GLN A 80 -0.63 2.90 -15.84
C GLN A 80 -1.20 4.28 -15.48
N ALA A 81 -2.34 4.32 -14.79
CA ALA A 81 -2.94 5.56 -14.32
C ALA A 81 -2.04 6.30 -13.31
N LEU A 82 -1.38 5.55 -12.43
CA LEU A 82 -0.44 6.09 -11.44
C LEU A 82 0.81 6.68 -12.10
N GLU A 83 1.40 5.96 -13.07
CA GLU A 83 2.52 6.50 -13.85
C GLU A 83 2.13 7.81 -14.56
N GLY A 84 0.95 7.84 -15.19
CA GLY A 84 0.41 9.03 -15.84
C GLY A 84 0.20 10.19 -14.87
N ALA A 85 -0.40 9.92 -13.70
CA ALA A 85 -0.65 10.92 -12.66
C ALA A 85 0.66 11.51 -12.11
N LEU A 86 1.68 10.69 -11.86
CA LEU A 86 3.00 11.14 -11.42
C LEU A 86 3.65 12.08 -12.44
N LYS A 87 3.64 11.70 -13.73
CA LYS A 87 4.17 12.54 -14.81
C LYS A 87 3.38 13.84 -14.95
N GLY A 88 2.04 13.78 -14.86
CA GLY A 88 1.16 14.94 -14.90
C GLY A 88 1.39 15.92 -13.75
N TRP A 89 1.81 15.42 -12.58
CA TRP A 89 2.21 16.24 -11.43
C TRP A 89 3.65 16.78 -11.51
N GLY A 90 4.39 16.46 -12.59
CA GLY A 90 5.73 16.96 -12.87
C GLY A 90 6.87 16.08 -12.34
N TYR A 91 6.61 14.85 -11.90
CA TYR A 91 7.68 13.91 -11.53
C TYR A 91 8.31 13.28 -12.79
N ALA A 92 9.63 13.12 -12.76
CA ALA A 92 10.29 12.16 -13.64
C ALA A 92 10.00 10.75 -13.13
N VAL A 93 9.54 9.84 -13.99
CA VAL A 93 9.25 8.44 -13.64
C VAL A 93 10.18 7.52 -14.40
N VAL A 94 10.82 6.59 -13.70
CA VAL A 94 11.60 5.49 -14.29
C VAL A 94 10.94 4.17 -13.97
N THR A 95 10.70 3.36 -15.01
CA THR A 95 10.13 2.01 -14.92
C THR A 95 11.22 0.99 -15.22
N ASP A 96 11.32 -0.07 -14.42
CA ASP A 96 12.24 -1.22 -14.62
C ASP A 96 13.74 -0.92 -14.75
N GLN A 97 14.24 0.20 -14.22
CA GLN A 97 15.65 0.58 -14.39
C GLN A 97 16.49 0.53 -13.11
N LYS A 98 17.70 -0.02 -13.26
CA LYS A 98 18.81 0.14 -12.32
C LYS A 98 19.12 1.63 -12.25
N THR A 99 18.95 2.20 -11.08
CA THR A 99 19.07 3.64 -10.88
C THR A 99 20.53 4.07 -10.98
N ASP A 100 20.84 5.08 -11.79
CA ASP A 100 22.18 5.66 -11.83
C ASP A 100 22.57 6.23 -10.45
N ALA A 101 23.73 5.82 -9.96
CA ALA A 101 24.32 6.29 -8.71
C ALA A 101 24.67 7.78 -8.84
N GLY A 102 23.74 8.66 -8.49
CA GLY A 102 23.94 10.12 -8.56
C GLY A 102 22.65 10.94 -8.63
N LYS A 103 21.51 10.33 -9.02
CA LYS A 103 20.20 10.98 -8.96
C LYS A 103 19.47 10.57 -7.68
N THR A 104 18.88 11.53 -6.96
CA THR A 104 17.97 11.24 -5.84
C THR A 104 16.71 10.60 -6.41
N VAL A 105 16.64 9.28 -6.31
CA VAL A 105 15.50 8.49 -6.77
C VAL A 105 14.78 7.92 -5.59
N ILE A 106 13.47 8.15 -5.55
CA ILE A 106 12.59 7.63 -4.51
C ILE A 106 11.85 6.44 -5.10
N PRO A 107 12.10 5.22 -4.61
CA PRO A 107 11.32 4.07 -5.02
C PRO A 107 9.90 4.21 -4.45
N LEU A 108 8.91 3.97 -5.29
CA LEU A 108 7.49 4.03 -4.96
C LEU A 108 6.86 2.69 -5.27
N ALA A 109 6.23 2.11 -4.25
CA ALA A 109 5.32 0.99 -4.41
C ALA A 109 3.88 1.42 -4.16
N TYR A 110 2.95 0.69 -4.73
CA TYR A 110 1.53 0.87 -4.47
C TYR A 110 0.86 -0.44 -4.09
N GLY A 111 -0.30 -0.35 -3.47
CA GLY A 111 -1.19 -1.49 -3.27
C GLY A 111 -2.62 -1.00 -3.43
N VAL A 112 -3.40 -1.75 -4.19
CA VAL A 112 -4.83 -1.49 -4.35
C VAL A 112 -5.58 -2.74 -3.94
N LEU A 113 -6.57 -2.60 -3.06
CA LEU A 113 -7.39 -3.72 -2.60
C LEU A 113 -8.85 -3.35 -2.70
N ALA A 114 -9.64 -4.16 -3.39
CA ALA A 114 -11.09 -4.06 -3.35
C ALA A 114 -11.60 -4.68 -2.04
N PHE A 115 -12.41 -3.94 -1.29
CA PHE A 115 -13.01 -4.40 -0.04
C PHE A 115 -14.39 -3.76 0.15
N ASP A 116 -15.44 -4.58 0.25
CA ASP A 116 -16.80 -4.15 0.58
C ASP A 116 -17.33 -2.97 -0.26
N GLY A 117 -17.24 -3.08 -1.60
CA GLY A 117 -17.66 -2.02 -2.53
C GLY A 117 -16.77 -0.77 -2.54
N GLN A 118 -15.70 -0.76 -1.76
CA GLN A 118 -14.69 0.28 -1.71
C GLN A 118 -13.37 -0.23 -2.28
N VAL A 119 -12.49 0.72 -2.56
CA VAL A 119 -11.11 0.45 -2.93
C VAL A 119 -10.20 1.10 -1.89
N LEU A 120 -9.33 0.30 -1.29
CA LEU A 120 -8.26 0.78 -0.43
C LEU A 120 -7.02 0.98 -1.28
N ALA A 121 -6.54 2.22 -1.38
CA ALA A 121 -5.30 2.53 -2.08
C ALA A 121 -4.20 2.89 -1.07
N ARG A 122 -3.00 2.42 -1.37
CA ARG A 122 -1.81 2.66 -0.57
C ARG A 122 -0.65 3.04 -1.48
N LEU A 123 0.11 4.05 -1.09
CA LEU A 123 1.38 4.43 -1.70
C LEU A 123 2.48 4.36 -0.64
N SER A 124 3.60 3.73 -0.93
CA SER A 124 4.69 3.55 0.02
C SER A 124 6.03 3.94 -0.59
N THR A 125 6.80 4.71 0.16
CA THR A 125 8.19 5.05 -0.11
C THR A 125 9.04 4.63 1.09
N SER A 126 10.36 4.84 1.03
CA SER A 126 11.22 4.58 2.19
C SER A 126 10.94 5.48 3.41
N LYS A 127 10.35 6.67 3.21
CA LYS A 127 10.14 7.67 4.29
C LYS A 127 8.69 7.92 4.64
N VAL A 128 7.78 7.72 3.70
CA VAL A 128 6.36 7.99 3.89
C VAL A 128 5.49 6.92 3.27
N GLU A 129 4.41 6.59 3.95
CA GLU A 129 3.34 5.75 3.46
C GLU A 129 2.01 6.48 3.59
N LEU A 130 1.22 6.41 2.53
CA LEU A 130 -0.10 7.01 2.41
C LEU A 130 -1.14 5.92 2.23
N GLY A 131 -2.29 6.06 2.88
CA GLY A 131 -3.41 5.15 2.73
C GLY A 131 -4.74 5.89 2.73
N ARG A 132 -5.67 5.47 1.86
CA ARG A 132 -7.03 6.01 1.83
C ARG A 132 -8.02 5.00 1.23
N ALA A 133 -9.25 5.01 1.74
CA ALA A 133 -10.39 4.30 1.16
C ALA A 133 -11.15 5.18 0.16
N TYR A 134 -11.69 4.56 -0.89
CA TYR A 134 -12.47 5.20 -1.94
C TYR A 134 -13.76 4.45 -2.21
N THR A 135 -14.86 5.18 -2.42
CA THR A 135 -16.09 4.62 -2.98
C THR A 135 -16.00 4.69 -4.50
N VAL A 136 -16.20 3.55 -5.18
CA VAL A 136 -16.23 3.49 -6.64
C VAL A 136 -17.61 3.94 -7.13
N THR A 137 -17.62 4.78 -8.16
CA THR A 137 -18.82 5.31 -8.79
C THR A 137 -18.78 5.04 -10.30
N ALA A 138 -19.89 5.22 -11.00
CA ALA A 138 -19.93 5.03 -12.46
C ALA A 138 -18.96 5.96 -13.22
N GLY A 139 -18.64 7.14 -12.66
CA GLY A 139 -17.76 8.13 -13.27
C GLY A 139 -16.32 8.13 -12.76
N GLY A 140 -15.97 7.29 -11.77
CA GLY A 140 -14.65 7.33 -11.14
C GLY A 140 -14.67 6.84 -9.70
N ALA A 141 -13.97 7.52 -8.81
CA ALA A 141 -13.93 7.19 -7.38
C ALA A 141 -13.86 8.45 -6.52
N THR A 142 -14.45 8.42 -5.33
CA THR A 142 -14.42 9.51 -4.36
C THR A 142 -13.82 9.06 -3.02
N PRO A 143 -13.05 9.92 -2.32
CA PRO A 143 -12.55 9.62 -0.99
C PRO A 143 -13.67 9.21 -0.02
N ALA A 144 -13.55 8.02 0.56
CA ALA A 144 -14.46 7.49 1.59
C ALA A 144 -13.86 7.61 3.00
N SER A 145 -12.56 7.89 3.13
CA SER A 145 -11.87 8.10 4.40
C SER A 145 -10.99 9.36 4.40
N ALA A 146 -10.59 9.78 5.60
CA ALA A 146 -9.44 10.67 5.78
C ALA A 146 -8.16 10.02 5.24
N LEU A 147 -7.16 10.85 4.94
CA LEU A 147 -5.83 10.38 4.54
C LEU A 147 -5.07 9.86 5.76
N SER A 148 -4.60 8.62 5.70
CA SER A 148 -3.59 8.11 6.62
C SER A 148 -2.20 8.46 6.12
N VAL A 149 -1.35 8.99 7.00
CA VAL A 149 0.04 9.34 6.71
C VAL A 149 0.93 8.72 7.78
N LEU A 150 1.81 7.81 7.38
CA LEU A 150 2.85 7.24 8.23
C LEU A 150 4.20 7.79 7.77
N LYS A 151 4.89 8.52 8.66
CA LYS A 151 6.28 8.96 8.44
C LYS A 151 7.23 8.01 9.14
N ARG A 152 8.22 7.49 8.41
CA ARG A 152 9.28 6.61 8.93
C ARG A 152 10.49 7.47 9.31
N GLY A 153 11.01 7.27 10.51
CA GLY A 153 12.11 8.04 11.12
C GLY A 153 13.43 7.28 11.09
#